data_AF-A0A9D7E8E6-F1
#
_entry.id   AF-A0A9D7E8E6-F1
#
_cell.length_a   1.000
_cell.length_b   1.000
_cell.length_c   1.000
_cell.angle_alpha   90.00
_cell.angle_beta   90.00
_cell.angle_gamma   90.00
#
_symmetry.space_group_name_H-M   'P 1'
#
loop_
_entity.id
_entity.type
_entity.pdbx_description
1 polymer ?
#
loop_
_entity_poly.entity_id
_entity_poly.type
_entity_poly.pdbx_seq_one_letter_code
_entity_poly.pdbx_strand_id
1 'polypeptide(L)'
;MRRMTPGGLIHHSSLNASPYFYSLTRRLHTHGAVLASGQHLLSDSTRGFVGFYDLIWFSNTGYLDTTKVHRQSNGIMWEFKELPDGKFICSCSARSTKGSQWTRCSGVPDGTLDTTFHTGINMGNIYAYHPLPDGRVLLGGSFRRAADPNQLLQLVRLLPDGSLDPTFENFHQCDIGILDGTPQVQRIEPWQADKYFVMGLYRGVDGDERGGICVIDTTGALLPLMDECLNGPFTYQGLTAASIHGILPTPDSSGFYLWGSYTGYDDGTVNDTLQRFVSRLLVRS
;
A
#
# COMPACT_ATOMS: atom_id res chain seq x y z
N MET A 1 -12.69 19.07 -6.43
CA MET A 1 -11.92 18.54 -7.58
C MET A 1 -12.07 19.54 -8.71
N ARG A 2 -11.00 19.92 -9.43
CA ARG A 2 -11.11 20.87 -10.56
C ARG A 2 -10.83 20.14 -11.86
N ARG A 3 -11.67 20.33 -12.86
CA ARG A 3 -11.42 19.84 -14.22
C ARG A 3 -10.45 20.81 -14.91
N MET A 4 -9.36 20.28 -15.44
CA MET A 4 -8.50 21.01 -16.36
C MET A 4 -9.07 20.86 -17.77
N THR A 5 -9.02 21.94 -18.54
CA THR A 5 -9.25 21.89 -19.99
C THR A 5 -8.14 21.06 -20.66
N PRO A 6 -8.35 20.58 -21.90
CA PRO A 6 -7.29 19.90 -22.65
C PRO A 6 -5.99 20.71 -22.78
N GLY A 7 -6.07 22.05 -22.68
CA GLY A 7 -4.91 22.95 -22.67
C GLY A 7 -4.34 23.24 -21.27
N GLY A 8 -4.73 22.48 -20.25
CA GLY A 8 -4.20 22.61 -18.88
C GLY A 8 -4.76 23.79 -18.07
N LEU A 9 -5.62 24.62 -18.64
CA LEU A 9 -6.26 25.72 -17.90
C LEU A 9 -7.38 25.19 -16.99
N ILE A 10 -7.49 25.77 -15.80
CA ILE A 10 -8.58 25.47 -14.87
C ILE A 10 -9.90 25.92 -15.51
N HIS A 11 -10.89 25.03 -15.59
CA HIS A 11 -12.20 25.40 -16.10
C HIS A 11 -12.92 26.31 -15.07
N HIS A 12 -13.18 27.57 -15.43
CA HIS A 12 -13.65 28.62 -14.52
C HIS A 12 -15.15 28.62 -14.23
N SER A 13 -15.96 27.78 -14.89
CA SER A 13 -17.36 27.62 -14.49
C SER A 13 -17.42 26.93 -13.13
N SER A 14 -17.98 27.59 -12.13
CA SER A 14 -18.12 27.12 -10.75
C SER A 14 -18.62 25.68 -10.68
N LEU A 15 -17.71 24.73 -10.47
CA LEU A 15 -18.07 23.37 -10.07
C LEU A 15 -18.28 23.43 -8.55
N ASN A 16 -19.56 23.42 -8.16
CA ASN A 16 -20.12 23.40 -6.79
C ASN A 16 -20.41 24.78 -6.19
N ALA A 17 -21.58 25.35 -6.50
CA ALA A 17 -22.26 26.29 -5.61
C ALA A 17 -22.89 25.59 -4.38
N SER A 18 -22.93 24.26 -4.37
CA SER A 18 -23.31 23.38 -3.25
C SER A 18 -23.04 21.91 -3.65
N PRO A 19 -22.65 20.99 -2.75
CA PRO A 19 -22.32 21.19 -1.33
C PRO A 19 -20.87 21.66 -1.10
N TYR A 20 -20.67 22.40 0.00
CA TYR A 20 -19.35 22.78 0.51
C TYR A 20 -18.55 21.51 0.83
N PHE A 21 -17.42 21.32 0.17
CA PHE A 21 -16.60 20.12 0.26
C PHE A 21 -15.23 20.46 0.86
N TYR A 22 -14.92 19.86 2.00
CA TYR A 22 -13.58 19.84 2.61
C TYR A 22 -13.04 18.41 2.55
N SER A 23 -11.76 18.22 2.22
CA SER A 23 -11.27 16.88 1.92
C SER A 23 -9.76 16.66 2.00
N LEU A 24 -9.40 15.46 2.45
CA LEU A 24 -8.06 14.86 2.38
C LEU A 24 -8.14 13.64 1.45
N THR A 25 -7.97 13.79 0.13
CA THR A 25 -8.26 12.71 -0.83
C THR A 25 -7.07 11.92 -1.35
N ARG A 26 -7.25 10.61 -1.48
CA ARG A 26 -6.68 9.80 -2.58
C ARG A 26 -7.80 9.42 -3.56
N ARG A 27 -7.46 9.20 -4.84
CA ARG A 27 -8.44 8.98 -5.92
C ARG A 27 -8.11 7.74 -6.72
N LEU A 28 -9.15 7.02 -7.12
CA LEU A 28 -9.09 5.94 -8.09
C LEU A 28 -10.16 6.16 -9.15
N HIS A 29 -9.81 5.85 -10.40
CA HIS A 29 -10.72 5.87 -11.52
C HIS A 29 -11.17 4.44 -11.80
N THR A 30 -12.47 4.17 -11.69
CA THR A 30 -13.05 2.86 -12.00
C THR A 30 -14.22 3.05 -12.93
N HIS A 31 -14.22 2.38 -14.09
CA HIS A 31 -15.35 2.35 -15.04
C HIS A 31 -16.00 3.72 -15.35
N GLY A 32 -15.21 4.80 -15.46
CA GLY A 32 -15.73 6.14 -15.74
C GLY A 32 -16.36 6.85 -14.54
N ALA A 33 -16.18 6.36 -13.33
CA ALA A 33 -16.46 7.06 -12.08
C ALA A 33 -15.15 7.35 -11.33
N VAL A 34 -15.19 8.29 -10.40
CA VAL A 34 -14.07 8.62 -9.51
C VAL A 34 -14.47 8.29 -8.08
N LEU A 35 -13.73 7.38 -7.46
CA LEU A 35 -13.85 7.09 -6.04
C LEU A 35 -12.83 7.91 -5.26
N ALA A 36 -13.28 8.64 -4.23
CA ALA A 36 -12.42 9.41 -3.35
C ALA A 36 -12.53 8.91 -1.91
N SER A 37 -11.39 8.50 -1.34
CA SER A 37 -11.24 8.21 0.08
C SER A 37 -10.85 9.47 0.85
N GLY A 38 -11.05 9.50 2.16
CA GLY A 38 -10.58 10.58 3.03
C GLY A 38 -11.49 10.80 4.23
N GLN A 39 -11.61 12.06 4.66
CA GLN A 39 -12.69 12.56 5.48
C GLN A 39 -13.33 13.73 4.74
N HIS A 40 -14.61 13.61 4.45
CA HIS A 40 -15.37 14.56 3.63
C HIS A 40 -16.60 15.02 4.40
N LEU A 41 -16.77 16.33 4.57
CA LEU A 41 -18.03 16.88 5.05
C LEU A 41 -18.92 17.16 3.84
N LEU A 42 -20.13 16.58 3.83
CA LEU A 42 -21.18 16.88 2.86
C LEU A 42 -22.32 17.65 3.56
N SER A 43 -22.93 18.58 2.83
CA SER A 43 -24.01 19.46 3.33
C SER A 43 -25.18 19.57 2.33
N ASP A 44 -25.46 18.50 1.59
CA ASP A 44 -26.57 18.44 0.63
C ASP A 44 -27.81 17.84 1.32
N SER A 45 -28.56 18.69 2.02
CA SER A 45 -29.82 18.28 2.67
C SER A 45 -30.92 17.90 1.68
N THR A 46 -30.86 18.39 0.44
CA THR A 46 -31.87 18.11 -0.59
C THR A 46 -31.79 16.66 -1.05
N ARG A 47 -30.57 16.13 -1.19
CA ARG A 47 -30.32 14.74 -1.59
C ARG A 47 -30.03 13.80 -0.42
N GLY A 48 -30.04 14.31 0.80
CA GLY A 48 -29.80 13.54 2.02
C GLY A 48 -28.33 13.26 2.33
N PHE A 49 -27.38 13.90 1.64
CA PHE A 49 -25.95 13.75 1.90
C PHE A 49 -25.46 14.81 2.88
N VAL A 50 -25.73 14.58 4.16
CA VAL A 50 -25.34 15.47 5.26
C VAL A 50 -24.47 14.72 6.26
N GLY A 51 -23.35 15.32 6.66
CA GLY A 51 -22.44 14.78 7.66
C GLY A 51 -21.11 14.33 7.08
N PHE A 52 -20.36 13.55 7.87
CA PHE A 52 -19.04 13.08 7.49
C PHE A 52 -19.09 11.76 6.72
N TYR A 53 -18.31 11.70 5.64
CA TYR A 53 -18.14 10.56 4.76
C TYR A 53 -16.66 10.23 4.62
N ASP A 54 -16.30 8.95 4.59
CA ASP A 54 -14.92 8.52 4.34
C ASP A 54 -14.70 8.00 2.92
N LEU A 55 -15.79 7.71 2.20
CA LEU A 55 -15.79 7.26 0.82
C LEU A 55 -16.92 7.93 0.04
N ILE A 56 -16.57 8.66 -1.03
CA ILE A 56 -17.54 9.33 -1.90
C ILE A 56 -17.27 9.03 -3.37
N TRP A 57 -18.36 8.86 -4.12
CA TRP A 57 -18.33 8.61 -5.55
C TRP A 57 -18.63 9.89 -6.31
N PHE A 58 -17.88 10.13 -7.38
CA PHE A 58 -18.18 11.15 -8.36
C PHE A 58 -18.38 10.50 -9.73
N SER A 59 -19.28 11.06 -10.53
CA SER A 59 -19.44 10.70 -11.94
C SER A 59 -18.19 11.11 -12.75
N ASN A 60 -18.06 10.62 -13.99
CA ASN A 60 -17.08 11.15 -14.97
C ASN A 60 -17.24 12.65 -15.23
N THR A 61 -18.41 13.22 -14.95
CA THR A 61 -18.68 14.65 -15.09
C THR A 61 -18.27 15.46 -13.85
N GLY A 62 -17.80 14.80 -12.78
CA GLY A 62 -17.28 15.45 -11.58
C GLY A 62 -18.33 15.86 -10.55
N TYR A 63 -19.59 15.46 -10.75
CA TYR A 63 -20.67 15.64 -9.78
C TYR A 63 -20.72 14.45 -8.82
N LEU A 64 -21.27 14.67 -7.62
CA LEU A 64 -21.57 13.59 -6.69
C LEU A 64 -22.45 12.54 -7.39
N ASP A 65 -21.99 11.28 -7.41
CA ASP A 65 -22.71 10.20 -8.07
C ASP A 65 -23.81 9.66 -7.16
N THR A 66 -25.02 10.17 -7.34
CA THR A 66 -26.19 9.81 -6.52
C THR A 66 -26.72 8.41 -6.80
N THR A 67 -26.18 7.70 -7.80
CA THR A 67 -26.54 6.31 -8.11
C THR A 67 -25.69 5.31 -7.33
N LYS A 68 -24.62 5.80 -6.69
CA LYS A 68 -23.71 5.03 -5.85
C LYS A 68 -23.94 5.38 -4.39
N VAL A 69 -23.58 4.44 -3.52
CA VAL A 69 -23.62 4.68 -2.07
C VAL A 69 -22.33 5.33 -1.63
N HIS A 70 -22.45 6.45 -0.92
CA HIS A 70 -21.35 7.08 -0.20
C HIS A 70 -21.33 6.58 1.23
N ARG A 71 -20.14 6.28 1.74
CA ARG A 71 -20.00 5.74 3.09
C ARG A 71 -19.89 6.84 4.13
N GLN A 72 -20.87 6.90 5.03
CA GLN A 72 -20.81 7.76 6.20
C GLN A 72 -19.85 7.22 7.24
N SER A 73 -18.99 8.08 7.77
CA SER A 73 -17.99 7.74 8.77
C SER A 73 -17.39 9.00 9.36
N ASN A 74 -17.09 8.98 10.65
CA ASN A 74 -16.39 10.07 11.34
C ASN A 74 -14.85 9.88 11.35
N GLY A 75 -14.35 8.84 10.67
CA GLY A 75 -12.93 8.52 10.54
C GLY A 75 -12.30 9.03 9.25
N ILE A 76 -10.99 8.82 9.11
CA ILE A 76 -10.25 9.06 7.86
C ILE A 76 -9.98 7.72 7.20
N MET A 77 -10.30 7.61 5.92
CA MET A 77 -9.83 6.53 5.05
C MET A 77 -8.53 6.95 4.36
N TRP A 78 -7.42 6.31 4.71
CA TRP A 78 -6.09 6.70 4.25
C TRP A 78 -5.73 6.11 2.90
N GLU A 79 -5.96 4.81 2.73
CA GLU A 79 -5.60 4.08 1.51
C GLU A 79 -6.71 3.14 1.10
N PHE A 80 -6.83 2.93 -0.21
CA PHE A 80 -7.69 1.90 -0.76
C PHE A 80 -7.12 1.36 -2.08
N LYS A 81 -7.43 0.11 -2.39
CA LYS A 81 -7.00 -0.59 -3.61
C LYS A 81 -8.14 -1.48 -4.12
N GLU A 82 -8.39 -1.49 -5.41
CA GLU A 82 -9.37 -2.37 -6.04
C GLU A 82 -8.85 -3.82 -6.08
N LEU A 83 -9.77 -4.76 -5.86
CA LEU A 83 -9.56 -6.20 -5.94
C LEU A 83 -10.08 -6.70 -7.30
N PRO A 84 -9.62 -7.87 -7.80
CA PRO A 84 -10.05 -8.42 -9.09
C PRO A 84 -11.57 -8.66 -9.22
N ASP A 85 -12.28 -8.83 -8.09
CA ASP A 85 -13.74 -9.01 -8.04
C ASP A 85 -14.51 -7.67 -8.04
N GLY A 86 -13.81 -6.54 -8.24
CA GLY A 86 -14.37 -5.19 -8.23
C GLY A 86 -14.62 -4.62 -6.84
N LYS A 87 -14.30 -5.35 -5.76
CA LYS A 87 -14.33 -4.83 -4.39
C LYS A 87 -13.07 -4.00 -4.12
N PHE A 88 -12.98 -3.41 -2.93
CA PHE A 88 -11.78 -2.68 -2.49
C PHE A 88 -11.27 -3.23 -1.17
N ILE A 89 -9.99 -3.06 -0.93
CA ILE A 89 -9.34 -3.17 0.37
C ILE A 89 -8.99 -1.75 0.82
N CYS A 90 -9.32 -1.38 2.05
CA CYS A 90 -9.06 -0.04 2.54
C CYS A 90 -8.48 -0.01 3.95
N SER A 91 -7.73 1.04 4.28
CA SER A 91 -7.27 1.34 5.64
C SER A 91 -8.01 2.56 6.20
N CYS A 92 -8.78 2.38 7.27
CA CYS A 92 -9.48 3.46 7.94
C CYS A 92 -9.11 3.55 9.42
N SER A 93 -9.00 4.78 9.94
CA SER A 93 -9.08 5.03 11.37
C SER A 93 -10.55 5.31 11.73
N ALA A 94 -11.41 4.29 11.78
CA ALA A 94 -12.78 4.50 12.23
C ALA A 94 -12.78 4.75 13.76
N ARG A 95 -13.30 5.89 14.23
CA ARG A 95 -13.77 6.04 15.61
C ARG A 95 -15.23 5.57 15.68
N SER A 96 -15.50 4.33 15.30
CA SER A 96 -16.78 3.74 15.67
C SER A 96 -16.74 3.40 17.16
N THR A 97 -17.90 3.35 17.81
CA THR A 97 -18.13 3.11 19.25
C THR A 97 -17.63 1.75 19.77
N LYS A 98 -16.81 1.01 18.99
CA LYS A 98 -16.17 -0.27 19.35
C LYS A 98 -14.66 -0.29 19.11
N GLY A 99 -13.97 0.80 19.40
CA GLY A 99 -12.50 0.86 19.46
C GLY A 99 -11.81 0.81 18.09
N SER A 100 -10.55 1.25 18.05
CA SER A 100 -9.71 1.28 16.85
C SER A 100 -9.47 -0.14 16.32
N GLN A 101 -10.15 -0.51 15.22
CA GLN A 101 -9.88 -1.74 14.48
C GLN A 101 -9.36 -1.35 13.11
N TRP A 102 -8.14 -1.78 12.76
CA TRP A 102 -7.59 -1.62 11.41
C TRP A 102 -8.33 -2.58 10.50
N THR A 103 -9.52 -2.14 10.10
CA THR A 103 -10.51 -2.94 9.41
C THR A 103 -10.28 -2.77 7.92
N ARG A 104 -10.00 -3.87 7.24
CA ARG A 104 -10.20 -3.95 5.80
C ARG A 104 -11.70 -3.78 5.55
N CYS A 105 -12.08 -2.72 4.85
CA CYS A 105 -13.43 -2.60 4.34
C CYS A 105 -13.46 -3.35 3.02
N SER A 106 -13.78 -4.66 3.00
CA SER A 106 -14.19 -5.27 1.73
C SER A 106 -15.57 -4.75 1.32
N GLY A 107 -15.86 -4.78 0.02
CA GLY A 107 -17.22 -4.65 -0.49
C GLY A 107 -17.67 -3.25 -0.91
N VAL A 108 -17.02 -2.64 -1.89
CA VAL A 108 -17.76 -1.69 -2.74
C VAL A 108 -17.88 -2.29 -4.12
N PRO A 109 -19.07 -2.79 -4.45
CA PRO A 109 -19.75 -2.24 -5.61
C PRO A 109 -20.74 -1.15 -5.18
N ASP A 110 -21.17 -1.18 -3.91
CA ASP A 110 -22.28 -0.40 -3.35
C ASP A 110 -21.96 0.34 -2.04
N GLY A 111 -20.69 0.60 -1.70
CA GLY A 111 -20.28 1.48 -0.61
C GLY A 111 -20.50 0.92 0.80
N THR A 112 -21.06 -0.29 0.92
CA THR A 112 -21.32 -0.95 2.20
C THR A 112 -20.03 -1.50 2.81
N LEU A 113 -20.01 -1.65 4.14
CA LEU A 113 -18.89 -2.26 4.85
C LEU A 113 -19.10 -3.78 4.88
N ASP A 114 -18.17 -4.56 4.33
CA ASP A 114 -18.13 -6.01 4.54
C ASP A 114 -17.72 -6.31 5.99
N THR A 115 -18.71 -6.58 6.82
CA THR A 115 -18.51 -6.93 8.23
C THR A 115 -18.10 -8.37 8.43
N THR A 116 -17.93 -9.18 7.38
CA THR A 116 -17.44 -10.56 7.52
C THR A 116 -15.92 -10.63 7.50
N PHE A 117 -15.28 -9.58 7.01
CA PHE A 117 -13.85 -9.53 6.84
C PHE A 117 -13.10 -9.03 8.10
N HIS A 118 -12.26 -9.89 8.68
CA HIS A 118 -11.57 -9.58 9.93
C HIS A 118 -10.09 -9.97 9.91
N THR A 119 -9.20 -8.99 9.78
CA THR A 119 -7.74 -9.22 9.88
C THR A 119 -7.30 -9.64 11.28
N GLY A 120 -8.01 -9.14 12.29
CA GLY A 120 -7.52 -9.10 13.67
C GLY A 120 -6.30 -8.18 13.85
N ILE A 121 -5.89 -7.39 12.84
CA ILE A 121 -4.83 -6.39 12.95
C ILE A 121 -5.42 -5.17 13.68
N ASN A 122 -4.81 -4.78 14.79
CA ASN A 122 -5.32 -3.69 15.64
C ASN A 122 -4.27 -2.61 15.95
N MET A 123 -3.01 -2.81 15.54
CA MET A 123 -1.91 -1.86 15.78
C MET A 123 -0.91 -1.85 14.63
N GLY A 124 -0.32 -0.68 14.35
CA GLY A 124 0.74 -0.49 13.37
C GLY A 124 0.25 -0.06 11.99
N ASN A 125 1.16 -0.03 11.02
CA ASN A 125 0.93 0.53 9.68
C ASN A 125 1.06 -0.54 8.60
N ILE A 126 0.16 -0.52 7.63
CA ILE A 126 0.26 -1.32 6.40
C ILE A 126 0.65 -0.35 5.28
N TYR A 127 1.65 -0.71 4.49
CA TYR A 127 2.20 0.13 3.42
C TYR A 127 2.12 -0.51 2.03
N ALA A 128 1.95 -1.83 1.96
CA ALA A 128 1.84 -2.57 0.72
C ALA A 128 0.61 -3.47 0.70
N TYR A 129 -0.05 -3.49 -0.46
CA TYR A 129 -1.26 -4.26 -0.73
C TYR A 129 -1.15 -4.90 -2.10
N HIS A 130 -1.10 -6.22 -2.17
CA HIS A 130 -1.03 -6.97 -3.43
C HIS A 130 -2.18 -8.00 -3.51
N PRO A 131 -3.31 -7.65 -4.17
CA PRO A 131 -4.42 -8.57 -4.39
C PRO A 131 -4.02 -9.74 -5.28
N LEU A 132 -4.51 -10.94 -4.95
CA LEU A 132 -4.30 -12.16 -5.74
C LEU A 132 -5.59 -12.53 -6.51
N PRO A 133 -5.48 -13.25 -7.65
CA PRO A 133 -6.64 -13.59 -8.49
C PRO A 133 -7.73 -14.42 -7.80
N ASP A 134 -7.39 -15.15 -6.73
CA ASP A 134 -8.30 -15.99 -5.96
C ASP A 134 -8.97 -15.27 -4.78
N GLY A 135 -8.78 -13.95 -4.67
CA GLY A 135 -9.34 -13.13 -3.60
C GLY A 135 -8.50 -13.10 -2.32
N ARG A 136 -7.38 -13.83 -2.26
CA ARG A 136 -6.36 -13.62 -1.22
C ARG A 136 -5.66 -12.28 -1.42
N VAL A 137 -4.94 -11.82 -0.41
CA VAL A 137 -4.14 -10.58 -0.50
C VAL A 137 -2.84 -10.72 0.28
N LEU A 138 -1.73 -10.28 -0.32
CA LEU A 138 -0.49 -10.06 0.42
C LEU A 138 -0.51 -8.65 1.02
N LEU A 139 -0.15 -8.54 2.29
CA LEU A 139 -0.03 -7.29 3.02
C LEU A 139 1.39 -7.12 3.52
N GLY A 140 1.97 -5.94 3.26
CA GLY A 140 3.28 -5.55 3.77
C GLY A 140 3.18 -4.33 4.67
N GLY A 141 3.94 -4.30 5.76
CA GLY A 141 3.89 -3.21 6.71
C GLY A 141 4.78 -3.42 7.94
N SER A 142 4.33 -2.84 9.05
CA SER A 142 4.86 -3.03 10.40
C SER A 142 3.67 -2.98 11.36
N PHE A 143 3.08 -4.13 11.66
CA PHE A 143 1.80 -4.24 12.36
C PHE A 143 1.71 -5.43 13.31
N ARG A 144 0.69 -5.44 14.17
CA ARG A 144 0.43 -6.47 15.18
C ARG A 144 -1.03 -6.87 15.17
N ARG A 145 -1.31 -8.12 15.56
CA ARG A 145 -2.68 -8.64 15.70
C ARG A 145 -3.14 -8.51 17.15
N ALA A 146 -4.44 -8.33 17.35
CA ALA A 146 -5.06 -8.28 18.66
C ALA A 146 -4.88 -9.59 19.44
N ALA A 147 -4.91 -10.72 18.72
CA ALA A 147 -4.73 -12.04 19.31
C ALA A 147 -3.29 -12.30 19.79
N ASP A 148 -2.30 -11.61 19.21
CA ASP A 148 -0.90 -11.67 19.64
C ASP A 148 -0.24 -10.28 19.50
N PRO A 149 -0.37 -9.43 20.53
CA PRO A 149 0.15 -8.07 20.48
C PRO A 149 1.68 -8.00 20.59
N ASN A 150 2.37 -9.10 20.94
CA ASN A 150 3.82 -9.11 21.06
C ASN A 150 4.50 -9.48 19.74
N GLN A 151 3.78 -10.16 18.84
CA GLN A 151 4.28 -10.54 17.53
C GLN A 151 4.19 -9.38 16.53
N LEU A 152 5.35 -8.83 16.16
CA LEU A 152 5.46 -7.91 15.03
C LEU A 152 5.35 -8.72 13.72
N LEU A 153 4.51 -8.25 12.82
CA LEU A 153 4.32 -8.79 11.48
C LEU A 153 4.71 -7.74 10.46
N GLN A 154 5.47 -8.15 9.44
CA GLN A 154 5.88 -7.29 8.34
C GLN A 154 5.32 -7.73 7.00
N LEU A 155 5.06 -9.02 6.81
CA LEU A 155 4.51 -9.60 5.58
C LEU A 155 3.56 -10.74 5.93
N VAL A 156 2.32 -10.67 5.46
CA VAL A 156 1.34 -11.75 5.63
C VAL A 156 0.52 -11.96 4.36
N ARG A 157 -0.04 -13.16 4.20
CA ARG A 157 -1.12 -13.42 3.27
C ARG A 157 -2.43 -13.61 4.04
N LEU A 158 -3.48 -12.92 3.60
CA LEU A 158 -4.82 -13.11 4.14
C LEU A 158 -5.69 -13.91 3.18
N LEU A 159 -6.55 -14.74 3.76
CA LEU A 159 -7.66 -15.37 3.05
C LEU A 159 -8.74 -14.34 2.69
N PRO A 160 -9.70 -14.69 1.81
CA PRO A 160 -10.80 -13.79 1.45
C PRO A 160 -11.64 -13.30 2.64
N ASP A 161 -11.66 -14.05 3.75
CA ASP A 161 -12.35 -13.70 5.01
C ASP A 161 -11.51 -12.89 6.02
N GLY A 162 -10.20 -12.82 5.78
CA GLY A 162 -9.26 -11.98 6.54
C GLY A 162 -8.46 -12.67 7.60
N SER A 163 -8.73 -13.95 7.82
CA SER A 163 -7.81 -14.79 8.56
C SER A 163 -6.45 -14.87 7.83
N LEU A 164 -5.39 -15.10 8.60
CA LEU A 164 -4.08 -15.42 8.03
C LEU A 164 -4.20 -16.72 7.24
N ASP A 165 -3.62 -16.75 6.04
CA ASP A 165 -3.54 -17.97 5.23
C ASP A 165 -2.52 -18.93 5.87
N PRO A 166 -2.94 -20.07 6.45
CA PRO A 166 -2.03 -21.00 7.12
C PRO A 166 -1.09 -21.72 6.15
N THR A 167 -1.33 -21.62 4.84
CA THR A 167 -0.45 -22.18 3.80
C THR A 167 0.66 -21.21 3.36
N PHE A 168 0.73 -20.04 4.01
CA PHE A 168 1.74 -19.02 3.73
C PHE A 168 2.69 -18.84 4.91
N GLU A 169 3.97 -18.58 4.61
CA GLU A 169 4.97 -18.18 5.59
C GLU A 169 4.74 -16.73 6.02
N ASN A 170 3.84 -16.54 7.00
CA ASN A 170 3.41 -15.21 7.47
C ASN A 170 4.38 -14.53 8.46
N PHE A 171 5.48 -15.19 8.82
CA PHE A 171 6.26 -14.83 10.01
C PHE A 171 7.74 -14.60 9.72
N HIS A 172 8.05 -13.98 8.58
CA HIS A 172 9.40 -13.51 8.30
C HIS A 172 9.79 -12.38 9.26
N GLN A 173 10.88 -12.57 9.99
CA GLN A 173 11.42 -11.58 10.89
C GLN A 173 12.35 -10.65 10.11
N CYS A 174 11.81 -9.52 9.66
CA CYS A 174 12.65 -8.43 9.15
C CYS A 174 13.32 -7.70 10.32
N ASP A 175 14.62 -7.49 10.27
CA ASP A 175 15.35 -6.64 11.22
C ASP A 175 15.82 -5.35 10.54
N ILE A 176 16.21 -4.36 11.35
CA ILE A 176 16.64 -3.05 10.86
C ILE A 176 18.15 -2.83 10.96
N GLY A 177 18.91 -3.79 11.50
CA GLY A 177 20.34 -3.64 11.76
C GLY A 177 20.70 -2.32 12.47
N ILE A 178 21.50 -1.49 11.80
CA ILE A 178 21.97 -0.19 12.30
C ILE A 178 21.12 1.01 11.87
N LEU A 179 19.97 0.81 11.21
CA LEU A 179 19.13 1.92 10.73
C LEU A 179 18.20 2.43 11.84
N ASP A 180 17.73 3.66 11.70
CA ASP A 180 16.74 4.24 12.59
C ASP A 180 15.32 3.78 12.23
N GLY A 181 14.52 3.45 13.25
CA GLY A 181 13.08 3.18 13.11
C GLY A 181 12.68 1.73 13.39
N THR A 182 11.61 1.28 12.72
CA THR A 182 11.09 -0.09 12.81
C THR A 182 11.11 -0.77 11.45
N PRO A 183 11.43 -2.08 11.37
CA PRO A 183 11.42 -2.79 10.11
C PRO A 183 10.02 -2.76 9.49
N GLN A 184 9.96 -2.47 8.20
CA GLN A 184 8.71 -2.30 7.46
C GLN A 184 8.85 -2.74 6.01
N VAL A 185 7.93 -3.61 5.57
CA VAL A 185 7.73 -3.87 4.15
C VAL A 185 6.88 -2.74 3.57
N GLN A 186 7.40 -2.07 2.55
CA GLN A 186 6.78 -0.89 1.94
C GLN A 186 6.19 -1.19 0.56
N ARG A 187 6.68 -2.21 -0.14
CA ARG A 187 6.22 -2.61 -1.47
C ARG A 187 6.27 -4.12 -1.65
N ILE A 188 5.34 -4.61 -2.46
CA ILE A 188 5.28 -6.01 -2.92
C ILE A 188 4.96 -5.94 -4.41
N GLU A 189 5.92 -6.33 -5.25
CA GLU A 189 5.80 -6.24 -6.70
C GLU A 189 5.95 -7.63 -7.34
N PRO A 190 5.10 -8.02 -8.30
CA PRO A 190 5.24 -9.29 -8.99
C PRO A 190 6.49 -9.27 -9.87
N TRP A 191 7.26 -10.36 -9.88
CA TRP A 191 8.44 -10.52 -10.73
C TRP A 191 8.23 -11.58 -11.81
N GLN A 192 7.76 -12.75 -11.39
CA GLN A 192 7.46 -13.90 -12.24
C GLN A 192 6.09 -14.45 -11.84
N ALA A 193 5.62 -15.48 -12.53
CA ALA A 193 4.32 -16.10 -12.22
C ALA A 193 4.24 -16.60 -10.76
N ASP A 194 5.39 -16.96 -10.19
CA ASP A 194 5.53 -17.61 -8.90
C ASP A 194 6.34 -16.82 -7.86
N LYS A 195 6.74 -15.57 -8.16
CA LYS A 195 7.67 -14.79 -7.33
C LYS A 195 7.28 -13.34 -7.17
N TYR A 196 7.60 -12.81 -5.98
CA TYR A 196 7.39 -11.41 -5.64
C TYR A 196 8.68 -10.78 -5.13
N PHE A 197 8.97 -9.57 -5.60
CA PHE A 197 9.86 -8.65 -4.91
C PHE A 197 9.15 -8.09 -3.68
N VAL A 198 9.81 -8.21 -2.54
CA VAL A 198 9.41 -7.55 -1.30
C VAL A 198 10.47 -6.50 -1.03
N MET A 199 10.06 -5.26 -0.79
CA MET A 199 10.99 -4.13 -0.62
C MET A 199 10.54 -3.24 0.53
N GLY A 200 11.49 -2.59 1.19
CA GLY A 200 11.19 -1.61 2.23
C GLY A 200 12.40 -1.17 3.04
N LEU A 201 12.14 -0.83 4.30
CA LEU A 201 13.15 -0.45 5.28
C LEU A 201 13.39 -1.66 6.19
N TYR A 202 14.42 -2.43 5.87
CA TYR A 202 14.97 -3.53 6.67
C TYR A 202 16.37 -3.87 6.16
N ARG A 203 17.17 -4.55 6.98
CA ARG A 203 18.51 -5.00 6.62
C ARG A 203 18.56 -6.50 6.42
N GLY A 204 18.00 -7.27 7.33
CA GLY A 204 17.89 -8.71 7.19
C GLY A 204 16.46 -9.22 7.25
N VAL A 205 16.30 -10.47 6.83
CA VAL A 205 15.07 -11.26 6.86
C VAL A 205 15.46 -12.65 7.35
N ASP A 206 14.91 -13.08 8.48
CA ASP A 206 15.21 -14.37 9.12
C ASP A 206 16.69 -14.63 9.40
N GLY A 207 17.45 -13.55 9.63
CA GLY A 207 18.90 -13.59 9.88
C GLY A 207 19.76 -13.48 8.62
N ASP A 208 19.18 -13.58 7.42
CA ASP A 208 19.89 -13.34 6.16
C ASP A 208 19.96 -11.84 5.84
N GLU A 209 21.11 -11.35 5.38
CA GLU A 209 21.24 -9.96 4.92
C GLU A 209 20.58 -9.77 3.54
N ARG A 210 19.70 -8.76 3.43
CA ARG A 210 18.84 -8.49 2.26
C ARG A 210 18.88 -7.05 1.77
N GLY A 211 19.38 -6.09 2.55
CA GLY A 211 19.56 -4.70 2.10
C GLY A 211 18.26 -4.02 1.64
N GLY A 212 17.13 -4.34 2.25
CA GLY A 212 15.84 -3.73 1.94
C GLY A 212 15.14 -4.27 0.68
N ILE A 213 15.64 -5.36 0.10
CA ILE A 213 14.97 -6.11 -0.96
C ILE A 213 15.15 -7.63 -0.78
N CYS A 214 14.06 -8.40 -0.89
CA CYS A 214 14.15 -9.84 -0.98
C CYS A 214 13.14 -10.39 -2.00
N VAL A 215 13.29 -11.67 -2.33
CA VAL A 215 12.34 -12.38 -3.18
C VAL A 215 11.71 -13.49 -2.36
N ILE A 216 10.39 -13.61 -2.47
CA ILE A 216 9.61 -14.73 -1.94
C ILE A 216 8.92 -15.47 -3.09
N ASP A 217 8.62 -16.74 -2.88
CA ASP A 217 7.72 -17.48 -3.77
C ASP A 217 6.24 -17.33 -3.39
N THR A 218 5.35 -18.06 -4.08
CA THR A 218 3.91 -18.04 -3.78
C THR A 218 3.52 -18.69 -2.45
N THR A 219 4.38 -19.47 -1.79
CA THR A 219 4.15 -19.97 -0.43
C THR A 219 4.65 -18.98 0.63
N GLY A 220 5.33 -17.92 0.22
CA GLY A 220 5.96 -16.95 1.11
C GLY A 220 7.41 -17.29 1.38
N ALA A 221 7.88 -18.48 1.01
CA ALA A 221 9.23 -18.92 1.31
C ALA A 221 10.27 -17.93 0.76
N LEU A 222 11.17 -17.52 1.64
CA LEU A 222 12.29 -16.65 1.32
C LEU A 222 13.25 -17.37 0.37
N LEU A 223 13.42 -16.82 -0.82
CA LEU A 223 14.34 -17.40 -1.81
C LEU A 223 15.79 -16.99 -1.53
N PRO A 224 16.78 -17.74 -2.06
CA PRO A 224 18.19 -17.34 -2.00
C PRO A 224 18.38 -15.89 -2.46
N LEU A 225 19.38 -15.22 -1.90
CA LEU A 225 19.71 -13.86 -2.28
C LEU A 225 19.90 -13.80 -3.80
N MET A 226 19.29 -12.82 -4.46
CA MET A 226 19.68 -12.53 -5.84
C MET A 226 21.13 -12.08 -5.78
N ASP A 227 22.01 -12.77 -6.49
CA ASP A 227 23.45 -12.49 -6.51
C ASP A 227 23.68 -10.96 -6.46
N GLU A 228 24.21 -10.52 -5.32
CA GLU A 228 24.57 -9.14 -5.00
C GLU A 228 23.43 -8.08 -5.04
N CYS A 229 22.85 -7.81 -3.86
CA CYS A 229 21.87 -6.73 -3.64
C CYS A 229 22.09 -5.99 -2.32
N LEU A 230 23.34 -5.91 -1.86
CA LEU A 230 23.64 -5.22 -0.60
C LEU A 230 23.85 -3.74 -0.87
N ASN A 231 22.88 -2.93 -0.45
CA ASN A 231 23.08 -1.49 -0.35
C ASN A 231 23.75 -1.14 0.98
N GLY A 232 24.42 0.01 1.02
CA GLY A 232 24.89 0.64 2.25
C GLY A 232 23.88 1.68 2.76
N PRO A 233 23.85 1.91 4.09
CA PRO A 233 23.03 2.96 4.66
C PRO A 233 23.59 4.35 4.40
N PHE A 234 22.69 5.30 4.20
CA PHE A 234 23.00 6.71 4.10
C PHE A 234 22.75 7.39 5.45
N THR A 235 23.72 8.17 5.94
CA THR A 235 23.56 9.00 7.15
C THR A 235 23.58 10.49 6.80
N TYR A 236 22.56 11.21 7.24
CA TYR A 236 22.49 12.67 7.09
C TYR A 236 21.89 13.31 8.33
N GLN A 237 22.60 14.32 8.87
CA GLN A 237 22.19 15.05 10.08
C GLN A 237 21.85 14.13 11.27
N GLY A 238 22.55 12.99 11.39
CA GLY A 238 22.36 12.02 12.47
C GLY A 238 21.26 10.99 12.25
N LEU A 239 20.56 11.02 11.11
CA LEU A 239 19.59 10.01 10.72
C LEU A 239 20.22 9.03 9.73
N THR A 240 20.11 7.73 10.02
CA THR A 240 20.65 6.63 9.19
C THR A 240 19.51 5.85 8.55
N ALA A 241 19.46 5.83 7.22
CA ALA A 241 18.40 5.19 6.45
C ALA A 241 18.94 4.35 5.29
N ALA A 242 18.30 3.20 5.06
CA ALA A 242 18.50 2.35 3.88
C ALA A 242 17.16 1.72 3.50
N SER A 243 16.57 2.13 2.38
CA SER A 243 15.29 1.55 1.94
C SER A 243 15.15 1.54 0.43
N ILE A 244 14.61 0.45 -0.11
CA ILE A 244 14.21 0.35 -1.50
C ILE A 244 12.72 0.72 -1.61
N HIS A 245 12.42 1.71 -2.46
CA HIS A 245 11.07 2.25 -2.65
C HIS A 245 10.41 1.79 -3.94
N GLY A 246 11.18 1.24 -4.87
CA GLY A 246 10.61 0.60 -6.04
C GLY A 246 11.64 -0.01 -6.97
N ILE A 247 11.09 -0.73 -7.94
CA ILE A 247 11.80 -1.52 -8.93
C ILE A 247 11.08 -1.41 -10.27
N LEU A 248 11.82 -1.41 -11.37
CA LEU A 248 11.29 -1.35 -12.73
C LEU A 248 12.15 -2.20 -13.67
N PRO A 249 11.57 -3.07 -14.53
CA PRO A 249 12.35 -3.81 -15.52
C PRO A 249 13.14 -2.87 -16.45
N THR A 250 14.35 -3.27 -16.84
CA THR A 250 15.09 -2.55 -17.88
C THR A 250 14.46 -2.81 -19.26
N PRO A 251 14.52 -1.85 -20.20
CA PRO A 251 13.96 -2.03 -21.55
C PRO A 251 14.55 -3.23 -22.32
N ASP A 252 15.79 -3.59 -22.03
CA ASP A 252 16.50 -4.72 -22.61
C ASP A 252 16.24 -6.05 -21.88
N SER A 253 15.39 -6.04 -20.84
CA SER A 253 15.06 -7.21 -20.01
C SER A 253 16.27 -7.87 -19.33
N SER A 254 17.42 -7.20 -19.27
CA SER A 254 18.63 -7.75 -18.65
C SER A 254 18.63 -7.64 -17.11
N GLY A 255 17.61 -7.00 -16.53
CA GLY A 255 17.55 -6.72 -15.11
C GLY A 255 16.51 -5.67 -14.74
N PHE A 256 16.80 -4.91 -13.69
CA PHE A 256 15.92 -3.91 -13.12
C PHE A 256 16.63 -2.62 -12.76
N TYR A 257 15.93 -1.49 -12.87
CA TYR A 257 16.25 -0.27 -12.15
C TYR A 257 15.62 -0.33 -10.77
N LEU A 258 16.41 -0.09 -9.73
CA LEU A 258 15.98 0.07 -8.35
C LEU A 258 16.09 1.53 -7.96
N TRP A 259 15.18 2.01 -7.11
CA TRP A 259 15.36 3.31 -6.46
C TRP A 259 14.94 3.32 -5.01
N GLY A 260 15.54 4.23 -4.26
CA GLY A 260 15.41 4.23 -2.82
C GLY A 260 16.23 5.30 -2.11
N SER A 261 16.33 5.17 -0.81
CA SER A 261 17.19 5.98 0.06
C SER A 261 18.34 5.08 0.52
N TYR A 262 19.46 5.08 -0.19
CA TYR A 262 20.63 4.25 0.11
C TYR A 262 21.90 4.82 -0.55
N THR A 263 23.06 4.34 -0.11
CA THR A 263 24.37 4.61 -0.71
C THR A 263 25.08 3.30 -1.00
N GLY A 264 25.77 3.21 -2.13
CA GLY A 264 26.45 1.98 -2.49
C GLY A 264 25.45 0.95 -3.01
N TYR A 265 25.84 0.31 -4.10
CA TYR A 265 25.17 -0.87 -4.60
C TYR A 265 26.25 -1.77 -5.20
N ASP A 266 26.20 -3.04 -4.84
CA ASP A 266 27.01 -4.08 -5.45
C ASP A 266 26.09 -4.90 -6.33
N ASP A 267 26.36 -4.92 -7.64
CA ASP A 267 25.65 -5.73 -8.65
C ASP A 267 26.46 -6.98 -9.06
N GLY A 268 27.53 -7.27 -8.31
CA GLY A 268 28.42 -8.39 -8.56
C GLY A 268 29.42 -8.23 -9.67
N THR A 269 29.43 -7.07 -10.32
CA THR A 269 30.44 -6.71 -11.31
C THR A 269 31.16 -5.43 -10.92
N VAL A 270 30.44 -4.48 -10.33
CA VAL A 270 30.96 -3.19 -9.89
C VAL A 270 30.37 -2.86 -8.52
N ASN A 271 31.23 -2.63 -7.55
CA ASN A 271 30.85 -2.05 -6.28
C ASN A 271 31.03 -0.52 -6.39
N ASP A 272 29.96 0.19 -6.72
CA ASP A 272 29.99 1.66 -6.72
C ASP A 272 29.48 2.19 -5.38
N THR A 273 30.40 2.27 -4.42
CA THR A 273 30.16 2.81 -3.07
C THR A 273 29.61 4.24 -3.04
N LEU A 274 29.71 4.99 -4.15
CA LEU A 274 29.21 6.36 -4.26
C LEU A 274 27.87 6.45 -4.98
N GLN A 275 27.38 5.36 -5.58
CA GLN A 275 26.06 5.31 -6.20
C GLN A 275 24.99 5.58 -5.16
N ARG A 276 24.01 6.43 -5.51
CA ARG A 276 22.92 6.81 -4.62
C ARG A 276 21.62 6.84 -5.38
N PHE A 277 20.55 6.57 -4.65
CA PHE A 277 19.16 6.72 -5.08
C PHE A 277 18.69 5.79 -6.18
N VAL A 278 19.51 5.50 -7.20
CA VAL A 278 19.14 4.66 -8.34
C VAL A 278 20.30 3.73 -8.70
N SER A 279 19.99 2.44 -8.82
CA SER A 279 20.93 1.38 -9.20
C SER A 279 20.34 0.42 -10.22
N ARG A 280 21.20 -0.32 -10.91
CA ARG A 280 20.80 -1.38 -11.83
C ARG A 280 21.08 -2.72 -11.16
N LEU A 281 20.03 -3.52 -10.95
CA LEU A 281 20.11 -4.91 -10.54
C LEU A 281 20.17 -5.79 -11.79
N LEU A 282 21.22 -6.60 -11.92
CA LEU A 282 21.32 -7.59 -12.99
C LEU A 282 20.72 -8.92 -12.52
N VAL A 283 19.93 -9.56 -13.37
CA VAL A 283 19.49 -10.94 -13.12
C VAL A 283 20.35 -11.85 -13.96
N ARG A 284 21.27 -12.58 -13.34
CA ARG A 284 22.03 -13.63 -14.02
C ARG A 284 21.15 -14.89 -14.08
N SER A 285 21.13 -15.52 -15.26
CA SER A 285 20.39 -16.74 -15.56
C SER A 285 20.96 -17.96 -14.84
#